data_AF-F0XGL0-F1
#
_entry.id   AF-F0XGL0-F1
#
_cell.length_a   1.000
_cell.length_b   1.000
_cell.length_c   1.000
_cell.angle_alpha   90.00
_cell.angle_beta   90.00
_cell.angle_gamma   90.00
#
_symmetry.space_group_name_H-M   'P 1'
#
loop_
_entity.id
_entity.type
_entity.pdbx_description
1 polymer ?
#
loop_
_entity_poly.entity_id
_entity_poly.type
_entity_poly.pdbx_seq_one_letter_code
_entity_poly.pdbx_strand_id
1 'polypeptide(L)'
;MNGLNGGAGAQAPGGLGGGMGGFPAPAGYSAELGYIHAMVEELSRQLAENKRVLDDVVTGVGRVRNRARTQQVGNESLIAAAVEDLQNQDLNLDETISVLSEALEAAKHSKEANAALAAQYATTLADMLKQFHAYKQRHVADVAAWHRSYRHQLAEARAENSRLRDQIWDLQRHAGTANAMLRDFRRRYDEDPSRWERRVQDRAQRQELRFWKRMAMPGLPDDDPDAWSGDDDLAPSSAPTPLSISRMGSAAAQLREAVPDSDESTGSVAAPMLPPRPSSAASSTGSSGGL
;
A
#
# COMPACT_ATOMS: atom_id res chain seq x y z
N MET A 1 -24.21 -67.92 4.91
CA MET A 1 -25.33 -68.87 4.73
C MET A 1 -26.02 -68.98 6.08
N ASN A 2 -27.09 -68.21 6.25
CA ASN A 2 -28.49 -68.65 6.18
C ASN A 2 -28.88 -69.65 7.28
N GLY A 3 -29.83 -69.21 8.10
CA GLY A 3 -30.39 -69.95 9.22
C GLY A 3 -31.16 -71.18 8.78
N LEU A 4 -31.04 -72.23 9.60
CA LEU A 4 -31.86 -73.42 9.54
C LEU A 4 -33.00 -73.27 10.55
N ASN A 5 -34.16 -72.86 10.04
CA ASN A 5 -35.46 -73.12 10.66
C ASN A 5 -35.83 -74.58 10.30
N GLY A 6 -35.58 -75.50 11.23
CA GLY A 6 -36.04 -76.88 11.15
C GLY A 6 -37.46 -76.98 11.68
N GLY A 7 -38.40 -77.23 10.77
CA GLY A 7 -39.81 -77.35 11.10
C GLY A 7 -40.17 -78.61 11.87
N ALA A 8 -41.41 -78.62 12.36
CA ALA A 8 -42.30 -79.77 12.33
C ALA A 8 -43.66 -79.30 12.83
N GLY A 9 -44.61 -79.20 11.91
CA GLY A 9 -46.02 -79.32 12.26
C GLY A 9 -46.26 -80.71 12.84
N ALA A 10 -46.77 -80.75 14.06
CA ALA A 10 -47.40 -81.93 14.63
C ALA A 10 -48.54 -81.44 15.51
N GLN A 11 -49.68 -81.21 14.85
CA GLN A 11 -50.97 -81.11 15.50
C GLN A 11 -51.39 -82.53 15.91
N ALA A 12 -51.55 -82.75 17.21
CA ALA A 12 -52.35 -83.85 17.72
C ALA A 12 -53.24 -83.33 18.86
N PRO A 13 -54.52 -83.74 18.91
CA PRO A 13 -55.55 -83.11 19.72
C PRO A 13 -55.91 -83.95 20.96
N GLY A 14 -56.42 -83.25 21.98
CA GLY A 14 -57.48 -83.81 22.82
C GLY A 14 -57.10 -84.16 24.25
N GLY A 15 -57.98 -83.70 25.15
CA GLY A 15 -58.17 -84.20 26.51
C GLY A 15 -57.69 -83.23 27.59
N LEU A 16 -58.44 -82.86 28.63
CA LEU A 16 -59.84 -83.01 29.02
C LEU A 16 -59.91 -82.45 30.45
N GLY A 17 -60.96 -81.68 30.77
CA GLY A 17 -61.38 -81.41 32.15
C GLY A 17 -60.71 -80.21 32.79
N GLY A 18 -61.40 -79.24 33.38
CA GLY A 18 -62.82 -78.99 33.63
C GLY A 18 -62.88 -77.50 34.02
N GLY A 19 -63.86 -76.72 33.61
CA GLY A 19 -65.17 -76.79 34.25
C GLY A 19 -65.05 -76.40 35.73
N MET A 20 -65.03 -75.11 36.03
CA MET A 20 -65.82 -74.50 37.10
C MET A 20 -65.69 -72.99 37.03
N GLY A 21 -66.74 -72.35 36.52
CA GLY A 21 -67.00 -70.94 36.80
C GLY A 21 -67.43 -70.77 38.25
N GLY A 22 -67.30 -69.53 38.72
CA GLY A 22 -68.07 -69.05 39.87
C GLY A 22 -67.39 -69.25 41.22
N PHE A 23 -66.38 -68.44 41.51
CA PHE A 23 -66.33 -67.59 42.71
C PHE A 23 -65.27 -66.51 42.44
N PRO A 24 -65.52 -65.21 42.68
CA PRO A 24 -64.50 -64.19 42.50
C PRO A 24 -63.33 -64.54 43.42
N ALA A 25 -62.17 -64.82 42.83
CA ALA A 25 -60.95 -65.05 43.60
C ALA A 25 -60.77 -63.85 44.55
N PRO A 26 -60.49 -64.08 45.85
CA PRO A 26 -60.35 -63.00 46.82
C PRO A 26 -59.37 -61.95 46.30
N ALA A 27 -59.70 -60.66 46.46
CA ALA A 27 -58.87 -59.55 46.02
C ALA A 27 -57.49 -59.65 46.69
N GLY A 28 -56.51 -60.20 45.95
CA GLY A 28 -55.20 -60.59 46.47
C GLY A 28 -54.64 -61.83 45.79
N TYR A 29 -55.48 -62.81 45.44
CA TYR A 29 -55.02 -64.08 44.85
C TYR A 29 -54.30 -63.90 43.50
N SER A 30 -54.75 -62.95 42.66
CA SER A 30 -54.06 -62.61 41.41
C SER A 30 -52.75 -61.85 41.64
N ALA A 31 -52.64 -61.08 42.72
CA ALA A 31 -51.42 -60.38 43.10
C ALA A 31 -50.38 -61.35 43.71
N GLU A 32 -50.84 -62.31 44.52
CA GLU A 32 -50.03 -63.41 45.05
C GLU A 32 -49.57 -64.37 43.95
N LEU A 33 -50.45 -64.74 43.01
CA LEU A 33 -50.04 -65.51 41.82
C LEU A 33 -49.05 -64.72 40.96
N GLY A 34 -49.27 -63.42 40.76
CA GLY A 34 -48.32 -62.55 40.06
C GLY A 34 -46.96 -62.49 40.76
N TYR A 35 -46.94 -62.41 42.09
CA TYR A 35 -45.73 -62.43 42.89
C TYR A 35 -45.02 -63.80 42.83
N ILE A 36 -45.76 -64.90 42.93
CA ILE A 36 -45.23 -66.26 42.81
C ILE A 36 -44.69 -66.50 41.39
N HIS A 37 -45.41 -66.08 40.35
CA HIS A 37 -44.93 -66.18 38.97
C HIS A 37 -43.67 -65.34 38.72
N ALA A 38 -43.62 -64.11 39.21
CA ALA A 38 -42.42 -63.27 39.12
C ALA A 38 -41.24 -63.88 39.91
N MET A 39 -41.50 -64.49 41.06
CA MET A 39 -40.48 -65.18 41.86
C MET A 39 -39.97 -66.45 41.15
N VAL A 40 -40.86 -67.24 40.56
CA VAL A 40 -40.50 -68.43 39.76
C VAL A 40 -39.74 -68.04 38.51
N GLU A 41 -40.12 -66.94 37.85
CA GLU A 41 -39.42 -66.41 36.69
C GLU A 41 -38.01 -65.93 37.08
N GLU A 42 -37.86 -65.20 38.20
CA GLU A 42 -36.54 -64.79 38.70
C GLU A 42 -35.70 -65.99 39.15
N LEU A 43 -36.29 -66.99 39.82
CA LEU A 43 -35.60 -68.25 40.16
C LEU A 43 -35.17 -69.01 38.90
N SER A 44 -35.98 -69.01 37.84
CA SER A 44 -35.64 -69.64 36.56
C SER A 44 -34.50 -68.90 35.87
N ARG A 45 -34.48 -67.57 35.95
CA ARG A 45 -33.40 -66.71 35.44
C ARG A 45 -32.11 -66.95 36.21
N GLN A 46 -32.18 -67.01 37.54
CA GLN A 46 -31.06 -67.35 38.41
C GLN A 46 -30.56 -68.77 38.16
N LEU A 47 -31.45 -69.73 37.93
CA LEU A 47 -31.06 -71.11 37.60
C LEU A 47 -30.36 -71.19 36.24
N ALA A 48 -30.83 -70.43 35.24
CA ALA A 48 -30.18 -70.35 33.93
C ALA A 48 -28.78 -69.71 34.03
N GLU A 49 -28.65 -68.63 34.80
CA GLU A 49 -27.36 -68.00 35.07
C GLU A 49 -26.42 -68.93 35.84
N ASN A 50 -26.91 -69.62 36.89
CA ASN A 50 -26.13 -70.58 37.64
C ASN A 50 -25.66 -71.76 36.77
N LYS A 51 -26.50 -72.24 35.84
CA LYS A 51 -26.08 -73.26 34.86
C LYS A 51 -24.96 -72.74 33.96
N ARG A 52 -25.10 -71.51 33.46
CA ARG A 52 -24.07 -70.87 32.63
C ARG A 52 -22.75 -70.71 33.39
N VAL A 53 -22.80 -70.20 34.63
CA VAL A 53 -21.62 -70.07 35.50
C VAL A 53 -20.99 -71.43 35.79
N LEU A 54 -21.80 -72.46 36.05
CA LEU A 54 -21.29 -73.81 36.28
C LEU A 54 -20.64 -74.40 35.03
N ASP A 55 -21.19 -74.18 33.83
CA ASP A 55 -20.56 -74.59 32.58
C ASP A 55 -19.23 -73.87 32.35
N ASP A 56 -19.15 -72.56 32.63
CA ASP A 56 -17.91 -71.79 32.55
C ASP A 56 -16.86 -72.29 33.57
N VAL A 57 -17.30 -72.63 34.79
CA VAL A 57 -16.43 -73.24 35.82
C VAL A 57 -15.98 -74.63 35.40
N VAL A 58 -16.87 -75.49 34.90
CA VAL A 58 -16.53 -76.85 34.46
C VAL A 58 -15.59 -76.83 33.25
N THR A 59 -15.81 -75.94 32.29
CA THR A 59 -14.89 -75.76 31.15
C THR A 59 -13.55 -75.16 31.60
N GLY A 60 -13.54 -74.27 32.60
CA GLY A 60 -12.34 -73.75 33.23
C GLY A 60 -11.54 -74.84 33.95
N VAL A 61 -12.20 -75.64 34.80
CA VAL A 61 -11.61 -76.79 35.50
C VAL A 61 -11.13 -77.85 34.50
N GLY A 62 -11.87 -78.09 33.42
CA GLY A 62 -11.47 -79.00 32.34
C GLY A 62 -10.16 -78.54 31.67
N ARG A 63 -10.01 -77.23 31.42
CA ARG A 63 -8.77 -76.63 30.91
C ARG A 63 -7.61 -76.75 31.91
N VAL A 64 -7.84 -76.45 33.19
CA VAL A 64 -6.83 -76.60 34.26
C VAL A 64 -6.38 -78.05 34.40
N ARG A 65 -7.33 -78.99 34.43
CA ARG A 65 -7.04 -80.43 34.52
C ARG A 65 -6.30 -80.96 33.31
N ASN A 66 -6.67 -80.54 32.10
CA ASN A 66 -5.96 -80.94 30.88
C ASN A 66 -4.54 -80.39 30.88
N ARG A 67 -4.34 -79.12 31.29
CA ARG A 67 -3.02 -78.50 31.42
C ARG A 67 -2.15 -79.22 32.46
N ALA A 68 -2.70 -79.54 33.63
CA ALA A 68 -2.06 -80.34 34.67
C ALA A 68 -1.59 -81.70 34.16
N ARG A 69 -2.48 -82.37 33.40
CA ARG A 69 -2.22 -83.70 32.84
C ARG A 69 -1.16 -83.67 31.74
N THR A 70 -1.18 -82.65 30.87
CA THR A 70 -0.19 -82.52 29.78
C THR A 70 1.21 -82.15 30.28
N GLN A 71 1.30 -81.42 31.39
CA GLN A 71 2.57 -80.92 31.93
C GLN A 71 3.08 -81.74 33.14
N GLN A 72 2.31 -82.72 33.62
CA GLN A 72 2.61 -83.55 34.81
C GLN A 72 2.90 -82.75 36.10
N VAL A 73 2.27 -81.58 36.26
CA VAL A 73 2.49 -80.71 37.43
C VAL A 73 1.28 -80.74 38.37
N GLY A 74 1.55 -80.67 39.69
CA GLY A 74 0.50 -80.59 40.71
C GLY A 74 -0.25 -79.25 40.70
N ASN A 75 -1.47 -79.23 41.26
CA ASN A 75 -2.34 -78.05 41.28
C ASN A 75 -1.65 -76.80 41.86
N GLU A 76 -0.86 -76.93 42.92
CA GLU A 76 -0.12 -75.83 43.53
C GLU A 76 0.88 -75.18 42.57
N SER A 77 1.58 -75.99 41.77
CA SER A 77 2.55 -75.48 40.78
C SER A 77 1.87 -74.79 39.60
N LEU A 78 0.65 -75.21 39.23
CA LEU A 78 -0.14 -74.53 38.20
C LEU A 78 -0.69 -73.20 38.67
N ILE A 79 -1.13 -73.12 39.94
CA ILE A 79 -1.58 -71.87 40.54
C ILE A 79 -0.39 -70.91 40.66
N ALA A 80 0.76 -71.37 41.12
CA ALA A 80 1.98 -70.56 41.16
C ALA A 80 2.39 -70.03 39.77
N ALA A 81 2.39 -70.89 38.74
CA ALA A 81 2.69 -70.46 37.37
C ALA A 81 1.66 -69.46 36.81
N ALA A 82 0.36 -69.66 37.09
CA ALA A 82 -0.68 -68.72 36.69
C ALA A 82 -0.58 -67.37 37.42
N VAL A 83 -0.17 -67.39 38.70
CA VAL A 83 0.09 -66.17 39.47
C VAL A 83 1.32 -65.44 38.94
N GLU A 84 2.38 -66.15 38.58
CA GLU A 84 3.56 -65.59 37.94
C GLU A 84 3.24 -64.99 36.56
N ASP A 85 2.44 -65.68 35.74
CA ASP A 85 1.96 -65.15 34.45
C ASP A 85 1.11 -63.88 34.63
N LEU A 86 0.24 -63.84 35.64
CA LEU A 86 -0.56 -62.65 35.96
C LEU A 86 0.31 -61.50 36.45
N GLN A 87 1.29 -61.77 37.32
CA GLN A 87 2.24 -60.75 37.79
C GLN A 87 3.09 -60.18 36.65
N ASN A 88 3.56 -61.04 35.74
CA ASN A 88 4.30 -60.61 34.56
C ASN A 88 3.43 -59.80 33.60
N GLN A 89 2.14 -60.15 33.46
CA GLN A 89 1.17 -59.37 32.69
C GLN A 89 0.92 -58.00 33.33
N ASP A 90 0.75 -57.92 34.65
CA ASP A 90 0.55 -56.66 35.36
C ASP A 90 1.76 -55.72 35.21
N LEU A 91 2.98 -56.24 35.36
CA LEU A 91 4.21 -55.45 35.16
C LEU A 91 4.35 -54.94 33.72
N ASN A 92 4.01 -55.77 32.73
CA ASN A 92 4.00 -55.37 31.33
C ASN A 92 2.92 -54.30 31.04
N LEU A 93 1.76 -54.39 31.69
CA LEU A 93 0.72 -53.36 31.59
C LEU A 93 1.22 -52.04 32.17
N ASP A 94 1.88 -52.04 33.33
CA ASP A 94 2.46 -50.82 33.92
C ASP A 94 3.53 -50.18 33.02
N GLU A 95 4.40 -50.98 32.40
CA GLU A 95 5.39 -50.49 31.44
C GLU A 95 4.72 -49.85 30.22
N THR A 96 3.71 -50.52 29.64
CA THR A 96 2.97 -49.95 28.50
C THR A 96 2.22 -48.67 28.87
N ILE A 97 1.64 -48.61 30.07
CA ILE A 97 0.97 -47.39 30.58
C ILE A 97 1.98 -46.25 30.72
N SER A 98 3.17 -46.53 31.24
CA SER A 98 4.25 -45.54 31.37
C SER A 98 4.66 -44.97 30.00
N VAL A 99 4.97 -45.85 29.04
CA VAL A 99 5.38 -45.46 27.68
C VAL A 99 4.28 -44.68 26.96
N LEU A 100 3.02 -45.13 27.06
CA LEU A 100 1.89 -44.44 26.45
C LEU A 100 1.64 -43.08 27.09
N SER A 101 1.84 -42.94 28.40
CA SER A 101 1.71 -41.67 29.11
C SER A 101 2.79 -40.68 28.69
N GLU A 102 4.04 -41.12 28.59
CA GLU A 102 5.16 -40.30 28.12
C GLU A 102 4.96 -39.87 26.66
N ALA A 103 4.59 -40.80 25.78
CA ALA A 103 4.31 -40.50 24.37
C ALA A 103 3.15 -39.52 24.22
N LEU A 104 2.14 -39.60 25.07
CA LEU A 104 1.00 -38.69 25.09
C LEU A 104 1.41 -37.28 25.53
N GLU A 105 2.25 -37.14 26.56
CA GLU A 105 2.78 -35.83 26.97
C GLU A 105 3.71 -35.23 25.90
N ALA A 106 4.57 -36.04 25.27
CA ALA A 106 5.41 -35.59 24.15
C ALA A 106 4.55 -35.13 22.94
N ALA A 107 3.49 -35.88 22.62
CA ALA A 107 2.57 -35.53 21.54
C ALA A 107 1.78 -34.25 21.85
N LYS A 108 1.34 -34.04 23.10
CA LYS A 108 0.70 -32.80 23.53
C LYS A 108 1.65 -31.62 23.40
N HIS A 109 2.87 -31.75 23.89
CA HIS A 109 3.87 -30.68 23.81
C HIS A 109 4.17 -30.30 22.35
N SER A 110 4.34 -31.29 21.47
CA SER A 110 4.52 -31.05 20.03
C SER A 110 3.31 -30.36 19.40
N LYS A 111 2.09 -30.78 19.75
CA LYS A 111 0.86 -30.15 19.28
C LYS A 111 0.76 -28.69 19.72
N GLU A 112 1.06 -28.40 20.99
CA GLU A 112 1.04 -27.04 21.52
C GLU A 112 2.08 -26.14 20.85
N ALA A 113 3.30 -26.64 20.65
CA ALA A 113 4.35 -25.92 19.91
C ALA A 113 3.92 -25.61 18.47
N ASN A 114 3.34 -26.58 17.77
CA ASN A 114 2.82 -26.39 16.41
C ASN A 114 1.65 -25.38 16.36
N ALA A 115 0.75 -25.41 17.35
CA ALA A 115 -0.33 -24.44 17.45
C ALA A 115 0.19 -23.02 17.71
N ALA A 116 1.21 -22.88 18.57
CA ALA A 116 1.87 -21.61 18.83
C ALA A 116 2.56 -21.05 17.56
N LEU A 117 3.26 -21.89 16.81
CA LEU A 117 3.86 -21.52 15.53
C LEU A 117 2.80 -21.05 14.52
N ALA A 118 1.69 -21.78 14.39
CA ALA A 118 0.59 -21.39 13.51
C ALA A 118 0.00 -20.02 13.89
N ALA A 119 -0.14 -19.73 15.19
CA ALA A 119 -0.61 -18.43 15.66
C ALA A 119 0.39 -17.30 15.34
N GLN A 120 1.69 -17.55 15.49
CA GLN A 120 2.73 -16.59 15.11
C GLN A 120 2.74 -16.31 13.60
N TYR A 121 2.62 -17.35 12.76
CA TYR A 121 2.49 -17.18 11.31
C TYR A 121 1.25 -16.39 10.93
N ALA A 122 0.10 -16.69 11.54
CA ALA A 122 -1.13 -15.94 11.30
C ALA A 122 -0.96 -14.45 11.66
N THR A 123 -0.32 -14.16 12.79
CA THR A 123 -0.09 -12.78 13.25
C THR A 123 0.87 -12.02 12.32
N THR A 124 2.01 -12.63 11.98
CA THR A 124 3.00 -12.00 11.08
C THR A 124 2.43 -11.76 9.68
N LEU A 125 1.68 -12.71 9.12
CA LEU A 125 1.01 -12.53 7.83
C LEU A 125 -0.05 -11.42 7.88
N ALA A 126 -0.84 -11.35 8.97
CA ALA A 126 -1.81 -10.28 9.15
C ALA A 126 -1.13 -8.90 9.21
N ASP A 127 0.01 -8.79 9.88
CA ASP A 127 0.74 -7.53 9.98
C ASP A 127 1.43 -7.14 8.67
N MET A 128 2.02 -8.10 7.94
CA MET A 128 2.53 -7.87 6.59
C MET A 128 1.41 -7.36 5.67
N LEU A 129 0.23 -7.97 5.73
CA LEU A 129 -0.92 -7.56 4.91
C LEU A 129 -1.39 -6.13 5.25
N LYS A 130 -1.45 -5.77 6.54
CA LYS A 130 -1.74 -4.38 6.96
C LYS A 130 -0.70 -3.40 6.41
N GLN A 131 0.58 -3.73 6.50
CA GLN A 131 1.67 -2.89 5.98
C GLN A 131 1.58 -2.74 4.46
N PHE A 132 1.28 -3.80 3.71
CA PHE A 132 1.08 -3.74 2.26
C PHE A 132 -0.11 -2.85 1.88
N HIS A 133 -1.24 -2.93 2.61
CA HIS A 133 -2.37 -2.05 2.37
C HIS A 133 -2.03 -0.58 2.65
N ALA A 134 -1.37 -0.29 3.78
CA ALA A 134 -0.95 1.06 4.13
C ALA A 134 0.06 1.61 3.11
N TYR A 135 1.03 0.81 2.68
CA TYR A 135 2.00 1.18 1.64
C TYR A 135 1.31 1.49 0.32
N LYS A 136 0.41 0.61 -0.16
CA LYS A 136 -0.32 0.82 -1.41
C LYS A 136 -1.15 2.10 -1.37
N GLN A 137 -1.84 2.37 -0.27
CA GLN A 137 -2.63 3.59 -0.10
C GLN A 137 -1.76 4.85 -0.18
N ARG A 138 -0.64 4.87 0.55
CA ARG A 138 0.33 5.98 0.53
C ARG A 138 0.92 6.17 -0.87
N HIS A 139 1.39 5.11 -1.49
CA HIS A 139 1.97 5.16 -2.84
C HIS A 139 0.98 5.71 -3.87
N VAL A 140 -0.28 5.26 -3.87
CA VAL A 140 -1.31 5.80 -4.77
C VAL A 140 -1.57 7.28 -4.48
N ALA A 141 -1.63 7.69 -3.21
CA ALA A 141 -1.81 9.08 -2.83
C ALA A 141 -0.64 9.97 -3.30
N ASP A 142 0.59 9.50 -3.14
CA ASP A 142 1.82 10.20 -3.52
C ASP A 142 1.92 10.36 -5.05
N VAL A 143 1.67 9.29 -5.80
CA VAL A 143 1.65 9.34 -7.27
C VAL A 143 0.54 10.26 -7.77
N ALA A 144 -0.65 10.22 -7.16
CA ALA A 144 -1.74 11.13 -7.50
C ALA A 144 -1.39 12.59 -7.16
N ALA A 145 -0.72 12.85 -6.04
CA ALA A 145 -0.25 14.17 -5.66
C ALA A 145 0.78 14.71 -6.64
N TRP A 146 1.74 13.88 -7.05
CA TRP A 146 2.73 14.22 -8.06
C TRP A 146 2.10 14.53 -9.42
N HIS A 147 1.12 13.74 -9.87
CA HIS A 147 0.38 14.04 -11.08
C HIS A 147 -0.44 15.34 -10.99
N ARG A 148 -0.98 15.68 -9.81
CA ARG A 148 -1.67 16.96 -9.60
C ARG A 148 -0.70 18.13 -9.65
N SER A 149 0.44 18.05 -8.98
CA SER A 149 1.45 19.11 -8.99
C SER A 149 2.04 19.33 -10.38
N TYR A 150 2.35 18.26 -11.12
CA TYR A 150 2.86 18.37 -12.48
C TYR A 150 1.83 18.99 -13.43
N ARG A 151 0.55 18.62 -13.32
CA ARG A 151 -0.52 19.26 -14.10
C ARG A 151 -0.68 20.75 -13.75
N HIS A 152 -0.53 21.11 -12.47
CA HIS A 152 -0.57 22.49 -12.03
C HIS A 152 0.58 23.31 -12.62
N GLN A 153 1.82 22.82 -12.55
CA GLN A 153 2.98 23.45 -13.18
C GLN A 153 2.80 23.64 -14.69
N LEU A 154 2.23 22.65 -15.36
CA LEU A 154 1.96 22.74 -16.80
C LEU A 154 0.87 23.76 -17.13
N ALA A 155 -0.13 23.93 -16.26
CA ALA A 155 -1.15 24.96 -16.40
C ALA A 155 -0.58 26.37 -16.16
N GLU A 156 0.27 26.52 -15.14
CA GLU A 156 0.97 27.77 -14.82
C GLU A 156 1.90 28.19 -15.97
N ALA A 157 2.72 27.28 -16.49
CA ALA A 157 3.59 27.56 -17.63
C ALA A 157 2.81 27.98 -18.89
N ARG A 158 1.62 27.39 -19.12
CA ARG A 158 0.73 27.81 -20.23
C ARG A 158 0.14 29.19 -19.99
N ALA A 159 -0.29 29.49 -18.77
CA ALA A 159 -0.83 30.80 -18.41
C ALA A 159 0.23 31.91 -18.50
N GLU A 160 1.46 31.62 -18.07
CA GLU A 160 2.59 32.54 -18.23
C GLU A 160 2.92 32.73 -19.72
N ASN A 161 2.92 31.66 -20.52
CA ASN A 161 3.17 31.79 -21.95
C ASN A 161 2.12 32.65 -22.67
N SER A 162 0.82 32.48 -22.34
CA SER A 162 -0.22 33.36 -22.88
C SER A 162 -0.02 34.81 -22.42
N ARG A 163 0.29 35.04 -21.13
CA ARG A 163 0.53 36.37 -20.60
C ARG A 163 1.70 37.08 -21.30
N LEU A 164 2.80 36.37 -21.52
CA LEU A 164 3.98 36.91 -22.22
C LEU A 164 3.65 37.23 -23.69
N ARG A 165 2.87 36.39 -24.37
CA ARG A 165 2.41 36.67 -25.72
C ARG A 165 1.54 37.91 -25.77
N ASP A 166 0.59 38.05 -24.86
CA ASP A 166 -0.28 39.22 -24.77
C ASP A 166 0.53 40.50 -24.54
N GLN A 167 1.52 40.45 -23.64
CA GLN A 167 2.45 41.57 -23.42
C GLN A 167 3.25 41.95 -24.68
N ILE A 168 3.73 40.95 -25.43
CA ILE A 168 4.44 41.19 -26.70
C ILE A 168 3.50 41.82 -27.72
N TRP A 169 2.26 41.33 -27.83
CA TRP A 169 1.24 41.89 -28.72
C TRP A 169 0.92 43.34 -28.38
N ASP A 170 0.74 43.66 -27.09
CA ASP A 170 0.50 45.02 -26.63
C ASP A 170 1.70 45.92 -26.92
N LEU A 171 2.92 45.46 -26.64
CA LEU A 171 4.14 46.21 -26.95
C LEU A 171 4.28 46.48 -28.44
N GLN A 172 4.05 45.47 -29.28
CA GLN A 172 4.09 45.60 -30.74
C GLN A 172 3.01 46.56 -31.23
N ARG A 173 1.81 46.52 -30.66
CA ARG A 173 0.71 47.45 -30.95
C ARG A 173 1.08 48.89 -30.58
N HIS A 174 1.64 49.10 -29.39
CA HIS A 174 2.10 50.41 -28.94
C HIS A 174 3.24 50.95 -29.81
N ALA A 175 4.23 50.11 -30.13
CA ALA A 175 5.33 50.48 -31.03
C ALA A 175 4.83 50.79 -32.45
N GLY A 176 3.86 50.03 -32.97
CA GLY A 176 3.22 50.28 -34.26
C GLY A 176 2.48 51.62 -34.28
N THR A 177 1.73 51.91 -33.22
CA THR A 177 1.01 53.19 -33.04
C THR A 177 1.98 54.36 -32.94
N ALA A 178 3.04 54.24 -32.15
CA ALA A 178 4.08 55.27 -32.03
C ALA A 178 4.78 55.52 -33.37
N ASN A 179 5.12 54.47 -34.12
CA ASN A 179 5.70 54.60 -35.45
C ASN A 179 4.74 55.26 -36.45
N ALA A 180 3.44 54.96 -36.39
CA ALA A 180 2.43 55.64 -37.21
C ALA A 180 2.36 57.13 -36.86
N MET A 181 2.33 57.48 -35.58
CA MET A 181 2.36 58.87 -35.10
C MET A 181 3.63 59.61 -35.56
N LEU A 182 4.80 58.99 -35.53
CA LEU A 182 6.06 59.58 -36.02
C LEU A 182 6.03 59.80 -37.54
N ARG A 183 5.51 58.85 -38.32
CA ARG A 183 5.35 59.01 -39.77
C ARG A 183 4.35 60.10 -40.12
N ASP A 184 3.22 60.14 -39.40
CA ASP A 184 2.22 61.19 -39.57
C ASP A 184 2.78 62.56 -39.20
N PHE A 185 3.54 62.65 -38.11
CA PHE A 185 4.26 63.87 -37.73
C PHE A 185 5.24 64.28 -38.82
N ARG A 186 6.10 63.37 -39.30
CA ARG A 186 7.06 63.66 -40.38
C ARG A 186 6.35 64.12 -41.65
N ARG A 187 5.27 63.43 -42.04
CA ARG A 187 4.46 63.81 -43.20
C ARG A 187 3.95 65.24 -43.06
N ARG A 188 3.27 65.56 -41.95
CA ARG A 188 2.77 66.91 -41.66
C ARG A 188 3.89 67.96 -41.59
N TYR A 189 5.05 67.57 -41.07
CA TYR A 189 6.21 68.45 -40.92
C TYR A 189 6.89 68.77 -42.26
N ASP A 190 6.99 67.78 -43.16
CA ASP A 190 7.56 67.93 -44.49
C ASP A 190 6.58 68.61 -45.46
N GLU A 191 5.27 68.35 -45.32
CA GLU A 191 4.21 68.90 -46.18
C GLU A 191 3.79 70.34 -45.84
N ASP A 192 4.19 70.91 -44.70
CA ASP A 192 3.81 72.28 -44.30
C ASP A 192 4.53 73.34 -45.15
N PRO A 193 3.86 74.02 -46.11
CA PRO A 193 4.49 75.00 -46.98
C PRO A 193 4.94 76.25 -46.21
N SER A 194 4.23 76.58 -45.13
CA SER A 194 4.53 77.74 -44.30
C SER A 194 5.88 77.58 -43.60
N ARG A 195 6.34 76.35 -43.36
CA ARG A 195 7.66 76.07 -42.81
C ARG A 195 8.76 76.35 -43.82
N TRP A 196 8.61 75.89 -45.07
CA TRP A 196 9.57 76.20 -46.12
C TRP A 196 9.67 77.72 -46.30
N GLU A 197 8.52 78.39 -46.39
CA GLU A 197 8.45 79.84 -46.49
C GLU A 197 9.14 80.52 -45.30
N ARG A 198 8.83 80.13 -44.06
CA ARG A 198 9.50 80.65 -42.85
C ARG A 198 11.02 80.43 -42.87
N ARG A 199 11.51 79.27 -43.33
CA ARG A 199 12.95 79.01 -43.45
C ARG A 199 13.61 79.88 -44.53
N VAL A 200 12.93 80.09 -45.66
CA VAL A 200 13.42 80.97 -46.72
C VAL A 200 13.43 82.42 -46.24
N GLN A 201 12.37 82.87 -45.57
CA GLN A 201 12.25 84.20 -44.99
C GLN A 201 13.28 84.43 -43.88
N ASP A 202 13.48 83.50 -42.95
CA ASP A 202 14.51 83.61 -41.91
C ASP A 202 15.91 83.68 -42.54
N ARG A 203 16.17 82.88 -43.58
CA ARG A 203 17.44 82.94 -44.31
C ARG A 203 17.62 84.27 -45.04
N ALA A 204 16.56 84.79 -45.68
CA ALA A 204 16.57 86.09 -46.35
C ALA A 204 16.82 87.22 -45.34
N GLN A 205 16.09 87.24 -44.23
CA GLN A 205 16.28 88.19 -43.13
C GLN A 205 17.70 88.13 -42.56
N ARG A 206 18.28 86.93 -42.35
CA ARG A 206 19.68 86.80 -41.94
C ARG A 206 20.66 87.34 -42.98
N GLN A 207 20.37 87.18 -44.28
CA GLN A 207 21.20 87.75 -45.34
C GLN A 207 21.08 89.28 -45.41
N GLU A 208 19.89 89.82 -45.24
CA GLU A 208 19.64 91.27 -45.13
C GLU A 208 20.37 91.85 -43.92
N LEU A 209 20.27 91.22 -42.75
CA LEU A 209 21.01 91.63 -41.55
C LEU A 209 22.52 91.61 -41.79
N ARG A 210 23.05 90.57 -42.45
CA ARG A 210 24.48 90.52 -42.82
C ARG A 210 24.86 91.62 -43.82
N PHE A 211 23.99 91.90 -44.79
CA PHE A 211 24.20 92.97 -45.76
C PHE A 211 24.25 94.33 -45.06
N TRP A 212 23.29 94.62 -44.19
CA TRP A 212 23.27 95.87 -43.43
C TRP A 212 24.43 95.95 -42.43
N LYS A 213 24.82 94.83 -41.79
CA LYS A 213 26.01 94.75 -40.93
C LYS A 213 27.29 95.09 -41.72
N ARG A 214 27.42 94.62 -42.97
CA ARG A 214 28.52 95.01 -43.89
C ARG A 214 28.51 96.50 -44.21
N MET A 215 27.35 97.05 -44.53
CA MET A 215 27.20 98.48 -44.83
C MET A 215 27.50 99.37 -43.62
N ALA A 216 27.16 98.91 -42.41
CA ALA A 216 27.37 99.65 -41.17
C ALA A 216 28.80 99.50 -40.60
N MET A 217 29.54 98.44 -40.96
CA MET A 217 30.92 98.21 -40.51
C MET A 217 31.88 97.89 -41.68
N PRO A 218 32.27 98.90 -42.49
CA PRO A 218 33.10 98.71 -43.68
C PRO A 218 34.56 98.32 -43.39
N GLY A 219 35.01 98.43 -42.14
CA GLY A 219 36.39 98.13 -41.73
C GLY A 219 36.64 96.68 -41.33
N LEU A 220 35.62 95.82 -41.35
CA LEU A 220 35.74 94.41 -40.98
C LEU A 220 36.00 93.57 -42.24
N PRO A 221 37.02 92.68 -42.25
CA PRO A 221 37.31 91.83 -43.40
C PRO A 221 36.13 90.93 -43.76
N ASP A 222 35.84 90.79 -45.06
CA ASP A 222 34.73 89.97 -45.56
C ASP A 222 34.94 88.45 -45.34
N ASP A 223 36.18 88.02 -45.07
CA ASP A 223 36.57 86.60 -45.01
C ASP A 223 36.58 85.99 -43.60
N ASP A 224 36.21 86.72 -42.54
CA ASP A 224 36.25 86.20 -41.15
C ASP A 224 35.01 85.34 -40.80
N PRO A 225 35.10 83.99 -40.79
CA PRO A 225 33.93 83.13 -40.66
C PRO A 225 33.20 83.30 -39.33
N ASP A 226 33.95 83.64 -38.26
CA ASP A 226 33.42 83.79 -36.90
C ASP A 226 32.61 85.08 -36.73
N ALA A 227 33.06 86.21 -37.31
CA ALA A 227 32.39 87.50 -37.20
C ALA A 227 31.08 87.60 -38.02
N TRP A 228 30.98 86.73 -39.04
CA TRP A 228 29.83 86.59 -39.92
C TRP A 228 29.10 85.25 -39.71
N SER A 229 29.42 84.45 -38.68
CA SER A 229 28.67 83.21 -38.40
C SER A 229 27.28 83.56 -37.86
N GLY A 230 26.28 82.73 -38.17
CA GLY A 230 24.88 82.99 -37.82
C GLY A 230 24.50 82.62 -36.38
N ASP A 231 25.50 82.44 -35.53
CA ASP A 231 25.42 81.90 -34.18
C ASP A 231 25.96 82.97 -33.19
N ASP A 232 25.27 84.11 -33.13
CA ASP A 232 25.41 85.11 -32.04
C ASP A 232 24.59 84.67 -30.80
N ASP A 233 24.38 83.36 -30.63
CA ASP A 233 23.82 82.80 -29.40
C ASP A 233 24.95 82.75 -28.37
N LEU A 234 24.89 83.64 -27.37
CA LEU A 234 25.69 83.53 -26.16
C LEU A 234 25.50 82.13 -25.55
N ALA A 235 26.42 81.21 -25.80
CA ALA A 235 26.57 80.06 -24.94
C ALA A 235 27.05 80.56 -23.56
N PRO A 236 26.29 80.38 -22.46
CA PRO A 236 26.87 80.54 -21.14
C PRO A 236 28.02 79.54 -21.05
N SER A 237 29.20 80.00 -20.63
CA SER A 237 30.45 79.23 -20.55
C SER A 237 30.44 78.08 -19.52
N SER A 238 29.28 77.50 -19.20
CA SER A 238 29.08 76.52 -18.14
C SER A 238 28.59 75.15 -18.62
N ALA A 239 28.57 74.88 -19.92
CA ALA A 239 28.35 73.51 -20.40
C ALA A 239 29.53 72.61 -19.95
N PRO A 240 29.29 71.57 -19.14
CA PRO A 240 30.35 70.67 -18.68
C PRO A 240 31.00 69.97 -19.87
N THR A 241 32.33 70.02 -19.94
CA THR A 241 33.10 69.31 -20.97
C THR A 241 32.89 67.79 -20.83
N PRO A 242 33.01 67.00 -21.92
CA PRO A 242 32.77 65.54 -21.93
C PRO A 242 33.56 64.77 -20.85
N LEU A 243 34.70 65.33 -20.42
CA LEU A 243 35.55 64.81 -19.37
C LEU A 243 34.87 64.81 -17.98
N SER A 244 34.04 65.80 -17.64
CA SER A 244 33.35 65.82 -16.35
C SER A 244 32.19 64.83 -16.31
N ILE A 245 31.54 64.58 -17.46
CA ILE A 245 30.48 63.58 -17.61
C ILE A 245 31.06 62.17 -17.43
N SER A 246 32.20 61.87 -18.06
CA SER A 246 32.92 60.60 -17.84
C SER A 246 33.39 60.42 -16.39
N ARG A 247 33.79 61.50 -15.72
CA ARG A 247 34.23 61.46 -14.31
C ARG A 247 33.07 61.22 -13.33
N MET A 248 31.88 61.73 -13.61
CA MET A 248 30.67 61.40 -12.86
C MET A 248 30.22 59.95 -13.10
N GLY A 249 30.34 59.45 -14.33
CA GLY A 249 30.01 58.06 -14.67
C GLY A 249 30.93 57.05 -13.96
N SER A 250 32.24 57.34 -13.88
CA SER A 250 33.19 56.47 -13.18
C SER A 250 33.05 56.53 -11.65
N ALA A 251 32.71 57.68 -11.08
CA ALA A 251 32.43 57.83 -9.65
C ALA A 251 31.16 57.04 -9.23
N ALA A 252 30.12 57.03 -10.08
CA ALA A 252 28.91 56.25 -9.83
C ALA A 252 29.15 54.73 -9.92
N ALA A 253 30.07 54.28 -10.78
CA ALA A 253 30.44 52.87 -10.88
C ALA A 253 31.22 52.37 -9.65
N GLN A 254 32.14 53.17 -9.11
CA GLN A 254 32.92 52.82 -7.91
C GLN A 254 32.05 52.73 -6.64
N LEU A 255 30.97 53.53 -6.55
CA LEU A 255 30.01 53.45 -5.45
C LEU A 255 29.13 52.19 -5.50
N ARG A 256 28.95 51.58 -6.67
CA ARG A 256 28.15 50.35 -6.83
C ARG A 256 28.95 49.07 -6.51
N GLU A 257 30.27 49.15 -6.51
CA GLU A 257 31.19 48.03 -6.22
C GLU A 257 31.60 47.95 -4.74
N ALA A 258 31.27 48.98 -3.93
CA ALA A 258 31.67 49.09 -2.51
C ALA A 258 30.59 48.66 -1.50
N VAL A 259 29.59 47.87 -1.90
CA VAL A 259 28.60 47.29 -0.96
C VAL A 259 29.04 45.86 -0.59
N PRO A 260 29.44 45.59 0.65
CA PRO A 260 29.79 44.25 1.09
C PRO A 260 28.54 43.38 1.29
N ASP A 261 28.54 42.19 0.67
CA ASP A 261 27.55 41.13 0.85
C ASP A 261 27.40 40.79 2.34
N SER A 262 26.21 41.03 2.87
CA SER A 262 25.80 40.62 4.22
C SER A 262 24.85 39.44 4.07
N ASP A 263 25.33 38.25 4.44
CA ASP A 263 24.53 37.02 4.59
C ASP A 263 23.42 37.20 5.64
N GLU A 264 22.14 37.08 5.22
CA GLU A 264 21.07 36.55 6.07
C GLU A 264 20.07 35.71 5.24
N SER A 265 20.23 34.40 5.35
CA SER A 265 19.20 33.37 5.55
C SER A 265 17.73 33.80 5.34
N THR A 266 17.16 33.53 4.15
CA THR A 266 15.77 33.05 4.01
C THR A 266 15.61 32.17 2.76
N GLY A 267 15.07 30.96 2.96
CA GLY A 267 14.35 30.21 1.93
C GLY A 267 15.18 29.51 0.86
N SER A 268 15.82 28.39 1.20
CA SER A 268 16.16 27.38 0.20
C SER A 268 14.87 26.85 -0.44
N VAL A 269 14.50 27.40 -1.61
CA VAL A 269 13.62 26.68 -2.52
C VAL A 269 14.44 25.51 -3.03
N ALA A 270 14.31 24.38 -2.34
CA ALA A 270 14.77 23.10 -2.82
C ALA A 270 14.16 22.89 -4.21
N ALA A 271 14.97 23.04 -5.26
CA ALA A 271 14.62 22.54 -6.58
C ALA A 271 14.24 21.05 -6.40
N PRO A 272 13.09 20.59 -6.93
CA PRO A 272 12.70 19.21 -6.77
C PRO A 272 13.79 18.34 -7.40
N MET A 273 14.50 17.62 -6.53
CA MET A 273 15.53 16.66 -6.86
C MET A 273 14.87 15.60 -7.75
N LEU A 274 15.17 15.67 -9.05
CA LEU A 274 14.72 14.68 -10.02
C LEU A 274 15.26 13.30 -9.59
N PRO A 275 14.42 12.26 -9.55
CA PRO A 275 14.89 10.92 -9.21
C PRO A 275 15.95 10.48 -10.23
N PRO A 276 17.02 9.78 -9.79
CA PRO A 276 18.04 9.26 -10.70
C PRO A 276 17.38 8.31 -11.70
N ARG A 277 17.67 8.54 -12.99
CA ARG A 277 17.23 7.64 -14.07
C ARG A 277 17.75 6.23 -13.76
N PRO A 278 16.92 5.18 -13.82
CA PRO A 278 17.42 3.81 -13.75
C PRO A 278 18.33 3.57 -14.96
N SER A 279 19.57 3.17 -14.69
CA SER A 279 20.53 2.68 -15.68
C SER A 279 20.02 1.36 -16.24
N SER A 280 19.10 1.42 -17.19
CA SER A 280 18.62 0.25 -17.91
C SER A 280 19.43 0.10 -19.20
N ALA A 281 20.37 -0.84 -19.12
CA ALA A 281 20.75 -1.80 -20.14
C ALA A 281 21.09 -1.27 -21.55
N ALA A 282 22.38 -1.37 -21.87
CA ALA A 282 22.86 -1.54 -23.22
C ALA A 282 21.99 -2.58 -23.96
N SER A 283 21.18 -2.11 -24.91
CA SER A 283 20.62 -2.96 -25.94
C SER A 283 21.76 -3.32 -26.88
N SER A 284 22.44 -4.41 -26.53
CA SER A 284 23.26 -5.21 -27.43
C SER A 284 22.37 -5.60 -28.61
N THR A 285 22.64 -5.02 -29.77
CA THR A 285 22.14 -5.52 -31.04
C THR A 285 22.86 -6.84 -31.32
N GLY A 286 22.34 -7.93 -30.76
CA GLY A 286 22.68 -9.29 -31.13
C GLY A 286 22.17 -9.56 -32.54
N SER A 287 23.00 -9.28 -33.54
CA SER A 287 22.88 -9.84 -34.87
C SER A 287 23.35 -11.29 -34.81
N SER A 288 22.41 -12.23 -34.73
CA SER A 288 22.68 -13.65 -34.93
C SER A 288 21.47 -14.34 -35.56
N GLY A 289 21.54 -14.55 -36.88
CA GLY A 289 21.18 -15.80 -37.55
C GLY A 289 19.71 -16.15 -37.81
N GLY A 290 19.42 -16.39 -39.10
CA GLY A 290 18.66 -17.56 -39.54
C GLY A 290 17.21 -17.33 -39.96
N LEU A 291 16.98 -17.11 -41.27
CA LEU A 291 16.44 -18.10 -42.23
C LEU A 291 16.45 -17.50 -43.63
#